data_AF-A0A9R1SJC2-F1
#
_entry.id   AF-A0A9R1SJC2-F1
#
_cell.length_a   1.000
_cell.length_b   1.000
_cell.length_c   1.000
_cell.angle_alpha   90.00
_cell.angle_beta   90.00
_cell.angle_gamma   90.00
#
_symmetry.space_group_name_H-M   'P 1'
#
loop_
_entity.id
_entity.type
_entity.pdbx_description
1 polymer ?
#
loop_
_entity_poly.entity_id
_entity_poly.type
_entity_poly.pdbx_seq_one_letter_code
_entity_poly.pdbx_strand_id
1 'polypeptide(L)'
;MSKNMFKSGCLVRTAHVILTWITTLVLFLHNTDLGKCRERGDLLQPVVFISVVLLSVLLYFTVSLMDPGFVLSDSDTKGTLVESNEELEKMIPQDHSSLKQRRCGYCFKLQPMRARHCKMCKRCVRRFDHHCPWIDNCVGERNHKWFLLYLCVQFVAVSWGLQASWSGVVSAPTWQQWFAQNGFLLGAFAVTAVFSVVVLLLLCIHLYLASVNSTTWEFMSRQRILYLKHCDAEENPFDRGVFCNLWDFCCACGTVAWERIYIRHTDADK
;
A
#
# COMPACT_ATOMS: atom_id res chain seq x y z
N MET A 1 25.97 -6.10 -5.63
CA MET A 1 24.54 -6.47 -5.52
C MET A 1 23.60 -5.28 -5.29
N SER A 2 24.00 -4.24 -4.52
CA SER A 2 23.24 -2.97 -4.41
C SER A 2 23.02 -2.26 -5.77
N LYS A 3 23.98 -2.36 -6.70
CA LYS A 3 23.87 -1.85 -8.08
C LYS A 3 22.65 -2.37 -8.86
N ASN A 4 22.13 -3.56 -8.56
CA ASN A 4 20.98 -4.13 -9.30
C ASN A 4 19.64 -3.66 -8.71
N MET A 5 19.56 -3.43 -7.40
CA MET A 5 18.35 -2.91 -6.75
C MET A 5 18.10 -1.46 -7.16
N PHE A 6 19.15 -0.62 -7.16
CA PHE A 6 19.03 0.76 -7.62
C PHE A 6 18.63 0.86 -9.10
N LYS A 7 19.13 -0.05 -9.94
CA LYS A 7 18.74 -0.14 -11.36
C LYS A 7 17.28 -0.59 -11.53
N SER A 8 16.82 -1.55 -10.73
CA SER A 8 15.43 -2.05 -10.77
C SER A 8 14.45 -0.95 -10.34
N GLY A 9 14.68 -0.31 -9.19
CA GLY A 9 13.80 0.74 -8.70
C GLY A 9 13.76 1.97 -9.60
N CYS A 10 14.89 2.35 -10.20
CA CYS A 10 14.91 3.43 -11.19
C CYS A 10 14.08 3.06 -12.42
N LEU A 11 14.20 1.83 -12.92
CA LEU A 11 13.46 1.35 -14.09
C LEU A 11 11.95 1.35 -13.84
N VAL A 12 11.49 0.79 -12.72
CA VAL A 12 10.06 0.71 -12.38
C VAL A 12 9.45 2.11 -12.24
N ARG A 13 10.12 3.01 -11.52
CA ARG A 13 9.65 4.40 -11.34
C ARG A 13 9.63 5.17 -12.66
N THR A 14 10.66 5.00 -13.48
CA THR A 14 10.74 5.64 -14.81
C THR A 14 9.63 5.13 -15.73
N ALA A 15 9.43 3.82 -15.80
CA ALA A 15 8.37 3.21 -16.62
C ALA A 15 6.98 3.68 -16.18
N HIS A 16 6.72 3.74 -14.87
CA HIS A 16 5.46 4.26 -14.33
C HIS A 16 5.21 5.71 -14.74
N VAL A 17 6.20 6.60 -14.55
CA VAL A 17 6.07 8.02 -14.91
C VAL A 17 5.86 8.20 -16.41
N ILE A 18 6.65 7.50 -17.24
CA ILE A 18 6.53 7.57 -18.70
C ILE A 18 5.13 7.12 -19.14
N LEU A 19 4.65 5.97 -18.65
CA LEU A 19 3.34 5.44 -19.02
C LEU A 19 2.21 6.38 -18.62
N THR A 20 2.26 6.94 -17.40
CA THR A 20 1.27 7.88 -16.89
C THR A 20 1.20 9.14 -17.75
N TRP A 21 2.35 9.74 -18.10
CA TRP A 21 2.38 10.97 -18.89
C TRP A 21 2.07 10.74 -20.37
N ILE A 22 2.50 9.63 -20.97
CA ILE A 22 2.10 9.27 -22.34
C ILE A 22 0.58 9.09 -22.41
N THR A 23 -0.01 8.33 -21.47
CA THR A 23 -1.46 8.11 -21.45
C THR A 23 -2.20 9.43 -21.26
N THR A 24 -1.76 10.27 -20.32
CA THR A 24 -2.31 11.60 -20.09
C THR A 24 -2.22 12.47 -21.35
N LEU A 25 -1.06 12.48 -22.03
CA LEU A 25 -0.86 13.23 -23.26
C LEU A 25 -1.81 12.78 -24.36
N VAL A 26 -2.02 11.47 -24.55
CA VAL A 26 -2.99 10.94 -25.51
C VAL A 26 -4.39 11.47 -25.23
N LEU A 27 -4.82 11.53 -23.96
CA LEU A 27 -6.13 12.07 -23.61
C LEU A 27 -6.28 13.55 -24.00
N PHE A 28 -5.22 14.36 -23.88
CA PHE A 28 -5.25 15.78 -24.23
C PHE A 28 -4.97 16.11 -25.69
N LEU A 29 -4.32 15.23 -26.45
CA LEU A 29 -4.01 15.45 -27.87
C LEU A 29 -5.11 14.95 -28.80
N HIS A 30 -6.04 14.13 -28.31
CA HIS A 30 -7.16 13.58 -29.07
C HIS A 30 -8.51 14.17 -28.64
N ASN A 31 -9.55 13.86 -29.42
CA ASN A 31 -10.92 14.38 -29.30
C ASN A 31 -11.69 13.87 -28.05
N THR A 32 -11.04 13.68 -26.92
CA THR A 32 -11.70 13.37 -25.65
C THR A 32 -12.40 14.61 -25.09
N ASP A 33 -13.27 14.42 -24.10
CA ASP A 33 -13.89 15.54 -23.39
C ASP A 33 -12.85 16.47 -22.73
N LEU A 34 -11.74 15.92 -22.23
CA LEU A 34 -10.62 16.71 -21.68
C LEU A 34 -9.94 17.57 -22.74
N GLY A 35 -9.69 17.00 -23.93
CA GLY A 35 -9.15 17.73 -25.08
C GLY A 35 -10.07 18.85 -25.54
N LYS A 36 -11.37 18.55 -25.70
CA LYS A 36 -12.39 19.52 -26.11
C LYS A 36 -12.58 20.65 -25.10
N CYS A 37 -12.56 20.36 -23.80
CA CYS A 37 -12.63 21.39 -22.75
C CYS A 37 -11.43 22.35 -22.85
N ARG A 38 -10.21 21.82 -23.05
CA ARG A 38 -9.00 22.64 -23.26
C ARG A 38 -9.15 23.55 -24.48
N GLU A 39 -9.62 23.02 -25.61
CA GLU A 39 -9.79 23.79 -26.86
C GLU A 39 -10.85 24.89 -26.74
N ARG A 40 -11.91 24.66 -25.97
CA ARG A 40 -12.94 25.67 -25.67
C ARG A 40 -12.51 26.71 -24.63
N GLY A 41 -11.37 26.53 -23.97
CA GLY A 41 -10.90 27.40 -22.88
C GLY A 41 -11.55 27.11 -21.52
N ASP A 42 -12.33 26.03 -21.38
CA ASP A 42 -12.84 25.56 -20.09
C ASP A 42 -11.76 24.72 -19.39
N LEU A 43 -10.96 25.39 -18.55
CA LEU A 43 -9.79 24.79 -17.94
C LEU A 43 -10.07 24.06 -16.62
N LEU A 44 -11.28 24.17 -16.05
CA LEU A 44 -11.55 23.58 -14.73
C LEU A 44 -11.36 22.06 -14.75
N GLN A 45 -12.03 21.38 -15.68
CA GLN A 45 -11.96 19.92 -15.81
C GLN A 45 -10.54 19.42 -16.16
N PRO A 46 -9.84 19.99 -17.17
CA PRO A 46 -8.42 19.72 -17.42
C PRO A 46 -7.51 19.88 -16.20
N VAL A 47 -7.63 20.99 -15.47
CA VAL A 47 -6.77 21.30 -14.32
C VAL A 47 -7.02 20.30 -13.20
N VAL A 48 -8.28 20.01 -12.87
CA VAL A 48 -8.63 19.04 -11.83
C VAL A 48 -8.09 17.64 -12.19
N PHE A 49 -8.25 17.20 -13.45
CA PHE A 49 -7.70 15.91 -13.89
C PHE A 49 -6.17 15.85 -13.75
N ILE A 50 -5.46 16.89 -14.20
CA ILE A 50 -4.00 16.97 -14.05
C ILE A 50 -3.60 17.01 -12.57
N SER A 51 -4.32 17.73 -11.72
CA SER A 51 -4.07 17.74 -10.27
C SER A 51 -4.23 16.36 -9.65
N VAL A 52 -5.23 15.58 -10.06
CA VAL A 52 -5.42 14.19 -9.59
C VAL A 52 -4.28 13.29 -10.06
N VAL A 53 -3.86 13.39 -11.33
CA VAL A 53 -2.72 12.63 -11.88
C VAL A 53 -1.43 13.00 -11.14
N LEU A 54 -1.17 14.29 -10.93
CA LEU A 54 -0.01 14.78 -10.19
C LEU A 54 -0.01 14.29 -8.74
N LEU A 55 -1.15 14.37 -8.05
CA LEU A 55 -1.30 13.84 -6.69
C LEU A 55 -1.00 12.33 -6.66
N SER A 56 -1.49 11.57 -7.65
CA SER A 56 -1.19 10.14 -7.74
C SER A 56 0.30 9.87 -7.91
N VAL A 57 0.99 10.62 -8.79
CA VAL A 57 2.44 10.49 -8.99
C VAL A 57 3.22 10.88 -7.72
N LEU A 58 2.80 11.94 -7.02
CA LEU A 58 3.42 12.34 -5.75
C LEU A 58 3.25 11.26 -4.67
N LEU A 59 2.05 10.67 -4.57
CA LEU A 59 1.78 9.56 -3.64
C LEU A 59 2.57 8.32 -4.02
N TYR A 60 2.70 7.99 -5.31
CA TYR A 60 3.56 6.92 -5.81
C TYR A 60 5.01 7.09 -5.37
N PHE A 61 5.57 8.29 -5.54
CA PHE A 61 6.93 8.59 -5.06
C PHE A 61 7.02 8.54 -3.54
N THR A 62 6.01 9.03 -2.83
CA THR A 62 5.93 8.94 -1.36
C THR A 62 6.05 7.49 -0.92
N VAL A 63 5.20 6.58 -1.42
CA VAL A 63 5.21 5.18 -0.97
C VAL A 63 6.45 4.41 -1.44
N SER A 64 6.97 4.73 -2.63
CA SER A 64 8.15 4.05 -3.20
C SER A 64 9.47 4.48 -2.57
N LEU A 65 9.56 5.66 -1.95
CA LEU A 65 10.77 6.19 -1.34
C LEU A 65 10.72 6.24 0.19
N MET A 66 9.52 6.24 0.79
CA MET A 66 9.36 6.29 2.24
C MET A 66 9.90 5.01 2.90
N ASP A 67 10.57 5.19 4.05
CA ASP A 67 10.91 4.07 4.93
C ASP A 67 9.62 3.38 5.41
N PRO A 68 9.39 2.09 5.08
CA PRO A 68 8.21 1.35 5.50
C PRO A 68 8.16 1.08 7.01
N GLY A 69 9.25 1.38 7.74
CA GLY A 69 9.41 1.06 9.16
C GLY A 69 10.43 -0.05 9.34
N PHE A 70 11.64 0.11 8.79
CA PHE A 70 12.72 -0.84 9.01
C PHE A 70 13.14 -0.89 10.48
N VAL A 71 13.41 -2.10 11.00
CA VAL A 71 13.93 -2.28 12.37
C VAL A 71 15.41 -1.87 12.42
N LEU A 72 15.72 -0.77 13.11
CA LEU A 72 17.06 -0.16 13.13
C LEU A 72 17.95 -0.74 14.23
N SER A 73 17.43 -0.98 15.44
CA SER A 73 18.20 -1.49 16.57
C SER A 73 17.38 -2.40 17.49
N ASP A 74 18.07 -3.14 18.37
CA ASP A 74 17.39 -3.89 19.45
C ASP A 74 16.81 -2.94 20.52
N SER A 75 17.30 -1.70 20.64
CA SER A 75 16.73 -0.67 21.52
C SER A 75 15.39 -0.14 21.03
N ASP A 76 15.14 -0.05 19.72
CA ASP A 76 13.80 0.28 19.19
C ASP A 76 12.77 -0.82 19.53
N THR A 77 13.26 -2.04 19.72
CA THR A 77 12.46 -3.17 20.18
C THR A 77 12.21 -3.11 21.69
N LYS A 78 13.17 -2.58 22.48
CA LYS A 78 13.01 -2.36 23.94
C LYS A 78 12.20 -1.11 24.30
N GLY A 79 12.31 0.00 23.57
CA GLY A 79 11.53 1.22 23.81
C GLY A 79 10.01 1.02 23.72
N THR A 80 9.59 -0.07 23.05
CA THR A 80 8.18 -0.50 22.99
C THR A 80 7.71 -1.15 24.31
N LEU A 81 8.64 -1.69 25.11
CA LEU A 81 8.39 -2.34 26.41
C LEU A 81 8.73 -1.43 27.61
N VAL A 82 9.68 -0.50 27.49
CA VAL A 82 10.34 0.12 28.66
C VAL A 82 9.77 1.47 29.12
N GLU A 83 8.90 2.16 28.36
CA GLU A 83 8.15 3.31 28.90
C GLU A 83 6.90 2.82 29.67
N SER A 84 7.16 2.23 30.84
CA SER A 84 6.43 2.34 32.12
C SER A 84 6.73 1.12 33.00
N ASN A 85 7.63 1.31 33.97
CA ASN A 85 7.94 0.48 35.16
C ASN A 85 8.73 -0.84 34.98
N GLU A 86 10.05 -0.75 35.18
CA GLU A 86 10.94 -1.87 35.54
C GLU A 86 10.51 -2.61 36.83
N GLU A 87 9.62 -2.02 37.63
CA GLU A 87 9.09 -2.67 38.84
C GLU A 87 7.93 -3.64 38.56
N LEU A 88 7.26 -3.56 37.41
CA LEU A 88 6.14 -4.45 37.08
C LEU A 88 6.62 -5.83 36.59
N GLU A 89 7.78 -5.92 35.94
CA GLU A 89 8.35 -7.20 35.47
C GLU A 89 8.68 -8.16 36.62
N LYS A 90 8.85 -7.67 37.86
CA LYS A 90 9.14 -8.52 39.03
C LYS A 90 7.90 -9.12 39.71
N MET A 91 6.69 -8.68 39.33
CA MET A 91 5.43 -9.14 39.93
C MET A 91 4.52 -9.92 38.97
N ILE A 92 4.90 -10.11 37.70
CA ILE A 92 4.10 -10.90 36.76
C ILE A 92 4.40 -12.39 36.96
N PRO A 93 3.40 -13.24 37.26
CA PRO A 93 3.58 -14.69 37.33
C PRO A 93 4.19 -15.22 36.02
N GLN A 94 5.14 -16.16 36.13
CA GLN A 94 5.94 -16.74 35.04
C GLN A 94 5.16 -17.42 33.89
N ASP A 95 3.83 -17.38 33.91
CA ASP A 95 2.98 -18.02 32.92
C ASP A 95 2.86 -17.22 31.59
N HIS A 96 3.30 -15.95 31.58
CA HIS A 96 3.40 -15.13 30.34
C HIS A 96 4.70 -15.38 29.55
N SER A 97 5.49 -16.40 29.91
CA SER A 97 6.76 -16.77 29.27
C SER A 97 6.66 -17.28 27.83
N SER A 98 5.45 -17.34 27.24
CA SER A 98 5.19 -17.90 25.91
C SER A 98 5.37 -16.91 24.74
N LEU A 99 5.43 -15.60 24.98
CA LEU A 99 5.64 -14.60 23.91
C LEU A 99 7.12 -14.20 23.76
N LYS A 100 8.01 -15.19 23.62
CA LYS A 100 9.42 -14.91 23.36
C LYS A 100 9.56 -14.21 22.00
N GLN A 101 9.94 -12.93 22.01
CA GLN A 101 10.21 -12.16 20.80
C GLN A 101 11.18 -12.94 19.90
N ARG A 102 10.78 -13.13 18.63
CA ARG A 102 11.57 -13.90 17.67
C ARG A 102 12.80 -13.10 17.26
N ARG A 103 13.96 -13.75 17.25
CA ARG A 103 15.17 -13.17 16.64
C ARG A 103 15.22 -13.51 15.16
N CYS A 104 15.47 -12.50 14.31
CA CYS A 104 15.61 -12.73 12.89
C CYS A 104 16.94 -13.45 12.59
N GLY A 105 16.90 -14.60 11.92
CA GLY A 105 18.11 -15.34 11.54
C GLY A 105 19.00 -14.67 10.48
N TYR A 106 18.52 -13.62 9.80
CA TYR A 106 19.30 -12.87 8.79
C TYR A 106 19.83 -11.54 9.33
N CYS A 107 18.99 -10.79 10.06
CA CYS A 107 19.36 -9.48 10.59
C CYS A 107 20.00 -9.56 11.98
N PHE A 108 19.85 -10.69 12.68
CA PHE A 108 20.25 -10.90 14.08
C PHE A 108 19.63 -9.90 15.09
N LYS A 109 18.58 -9.20 14.68
CA LYS A 109 17.79 -8.29 15.52
C LYS A 109 16.57 -8.99 16.12
N LEU A 110 16.14 -8.54 17.29
CA LEU A 110 14.83 -8.91 17.84
C LEU A 110 13.74 -8.34 16.92
N GLN A 111 12.78 -9.18 16.54
CA GLN A 111 11.64 -8.78 15.73
C GLN A 111 10.50 -8.36 16.65
N PRO A 112 10.06 -7.09 16.59
CA PRO A 112 8.79 -6.68 17.19
C PRO A 112 7.64 -7.56 16.68
N MET A 113 6.56 -7.62 17.44
CA MET A 113 5.34 -8.31 17.01
C MET A 113 4.86 -7.74 15.67
N ARG A 114 4.34 -8.62 14.81
CA ARG A 114 3.98 -8.35 13.40
C ARG A 114 5.14 -7.93 12.48
N ALA A 115 6.39 -7.89 12.95
CA ALA A 115 7.54 -7.61 12.09
C ALA A 115 8.05 -8.86 11.36
N ARG A 116 8.52 -8.69 10.11
CA ARG A 116 9.06 -9.78 9.27
C ARG A 116 10.26 -9.35 8.47
N HIS A 117 11.21 -10.27 8.26
CA HIS A 117 12.31 -10.08 7.32
C HIS A 117 11.83 -10.16 5.87
N CYS A 118 12.03 -9.08 5.11
CA CYS A 118 11.83 -9.08 3.67
C CYS A 118 13.12 -9.52 2.98
N LYS A 119 13.08 -10.61 2.22
CA LYS A 119 14.24 -11.12 1.47
C LYS A 119 14.71 -10.14 0.37
N MET A 120 13.78 -9.39 -0.22
CA MET A 120 14.07 -8.42 -1.28
C MET A 120 14.77 -7.17 -0.72
N CYS A 121 14.21 -6.57 0.34
CA CYS A 121 14.80 -5.41 1.01
C CYS A 121 15.98 -5.78 1.92
N LYS A 122 16.16 -7.07 2.26
CA LYS A 122 17.16 -7.62 3.18
C LYS A 122 17.14 -6.99 4.58
N ARG A 123 15.96 -6.56 5.02
CA ARG A 123 15.73 -5.88 6.30
C ARG A 123 14.43 -6.38 6.93
N CYS A 124 14.37 -6.38 8.25
CA CYS A 124 13.12 -6.54 8.97
C CYS A 124 12.28 -5.27 8.88
N VAL A 125 10.99 -5.43 8.61
CA VAL A 125 10.01 -4.34 8.49
C VAL A 125 8.95 -4.54 9.57
N ARG A 126 8.62 -3.48 10.30
CA ARG A 126 7.55 -3.47 11.30
C ARG A 126 6.19 -3.56 10.64
N ARG A 127 5.23 -4.25 11.28
CA ARG A 127 3.89 -4.54 10.74
C ARG A 127 3.94 -4.87 9.23
N PHE A 128 4.77 -5.85 8.89
CA PHE A 128 5.07 -6.16 7.49
C PHE A 128 3.79 -6.59 6.77
N ASP A 129 3.45 -5.90 5.69
CA ASP A 129 2.33 -6.28 4.84
C ASP A 129 2.81 -7.14 3.66
N HIS A 130 3.56 -6.53 2.75
CA HIS A 130 4.18 -7.23 1.63
C HIS A 130 5.40 -6.45 1.09
N HIS A 131 6.13 -7.09 0.18
CA HIS A 131 7.05 -6.37 -0.71
C HIS A 131 6.36 -6.16 -2.04
N CYS A 132 6.24 -4.91 -2.47
CA CYS A 132 5.52 -4.55 -3.68
C CYS A 132 6.51 -4.24 -4.80
N PRO A 133 6.58 -5.08 -5.86
CA PRO A 133 7.48 -4.83 -6.99
C PRO A 133 7.17 -3.53 -7.73
N TRP A 134 5.90 -3.11 -7.74
CA TRP A 134 5.42 -1.93 -8.48
C TRP A 134 5.92 -0.59 -7.93
N ILE A 135 6.28 -0.56 -6.64
CA ILE A 135 6.88 0.61 -5.98
C ILE A 135 8.35 0.34 -5.61
N ASP A 136 8.87 -0.86 -5.95
CA ASP A 136 10.19 -1.36 -5.55
C ASP A 136 10.51 -1.11 -4.06
N ASN A 137 9.52 -1.34 -3.20
CA ASN A 137 9.61 -1.07 -1.77
C ASN A 137 8.69 -2.00 -0.98
N CYS A 138 8.94 -2.12 0.32
CA CYS A 138 8.01 -2.77 1.23
C CYS A 138 6.83 -1.87 1.56
N VAL A 139 5.68 -2.48 1.81
CA VAL A 139 4.55 -1.87 2.51
C VAL A 139 4.59 -2.40 3.94
N GLY A 140 4.65 -1.48 4.91
CA GLY A 140 4.80 -1.77 6.33
C GLY A 140 4.23 -0.66 7.18
N GLU A 141 4.49 -0.70 8.49
CA GLU A 141 3.86 0.16 9.49
C GLU A 141 3.81 1.65 9.12
N ARG A 142 4.93 2.22 8.64
CA ARG A 142 5.03 3.67 8.43
C ARG A 142 4.45 4.17 7.11
N ASN A 143 4.36 3.32 6.09
CA ASN A 143 3.89 3.71 4.75
C ASN A 143 2.57 3.05 4.32
N HIS A 144 1.99 2.14 5.12
CA HIS A 144 0.75 1.42 4.75
C HIS A 144 -0.42 2.37 4.47
N LYS A 145 -0.60 3.43 5.29
CA LYS A 145 -1.67 4.42 5.07
C LYS A 145 -1.50 5.21 3.78
N TRP A 146 -0.27 5.55 3.44
CA TRP A 146 0.06 6.23 2.19
C TRP A 146 -0.14 5.31 0.99
N PHE A 147 0.13 4.02 1.14
CA PHE A 147 -0.17 3.02 0.12
C PHE A 147 -1.67 2.89 -0.14
N LEU A 148 -2.50 2.87 0.91
CA LEU A 148 -3.96 2.86 0.74
C LEU A 148 -4.47 4.15 0.08
N LEU A 149 -3.99 5.32 0.52
CA LEU A 149 -4.35 6.60 -0.09
C LEU A 149 -3.92 6.67 -1.57
N TYR A 150 -2.73 6.17 -1.89
CA TYR A 150 -2.26 6.01 -3.26
C TYR A 150 -3.22 5.16 -4.08
N LEU A 151 -3.66 4.00 -3.59
CA LEU A 151 -4.64 3.18 -4.31
C LEU A 151 -5.97 3.90 -4.56
N CYS A 152 -6.47 4.65 -3.57
CA CYS A 152 -7.70 5.45 -3.74
C CYS A 152 -7.55 6.51 -4.84
N VAL A 153 -6.50 7.33 -4.77
CA VAL A 153 -6.26 8.40 -5.76
C VAL A 153 -5.95 7.81 -7.14
N GLN A 154 -5.15 6.74 -7.19
CA GLN A 154 -4.85 6.03 -8.42
C GLN A 154 -6.12 5.49 -9.06
N PHE A 155 -7.05 4.90 -8.28
CA PHE A 155 -8.32 4.38 -8.78
C PHE A 155 -9.16 5.49 -9.44
N VAL A 156 -9.25 6.65 -8.80
CA VAL A 156 -9.95 7.82 -9.37
C VAL A 156 -9.28 8.25 -10.68
N ALA A 157 -7.95 8.37 -10.70
CA ALA A 157 -7.19 8.78 -11.88
C ALA A 157 -7.41 7.84 -13.08
N VAL A 158 -7.29 6.52 -12.87
CA VAL A 158 -7.43 5.53 -13.96
C VAL A 158 -8.87 5.35 -14.40
N SER A 159 -9.85 5.48 -13.50
CA SER A 159 -11.27 5.43 -13.85
C SER A 159 -11.69 6.63 -14.68
N TRP A 160 -11.21 7.83 -14.31
CA TRP A 160 -11.46 9.03 -15.09
C TRP A 160 -10.73 8.99 -16.44
N GLY A 161 -9.48 8.51 -16.47
CA GLY A 161 -8.76 8.28 -17.72
C GLY A 161 -9.46 7.30 -18.66
N LEU A 162 -10.04 6.22 -18.10
CA LEU A 162 -10.83 5.24 -18.85
C LEU A 162 -12.07 5.89 -19.49
N GLN A 163 -12.85 6.63 -18.69
CA GLN A 163 -14.01 7.38 -19.19
C GLN A 163 -13.62 8.39 -20.27
N ALA A 164 -12.55 9.16 -20.05
CA ALA A 164 -12.06 10.15 -21.01
C ALA A 164 -11.60 9.49 -22.32
N SER A 165 -10.89 8.36 -22.24
CA SER A 165 -10.46 7.63 -23.45
C SER A 165 -11.64 7.15 -24.29
N TRP A 166 -12.73 6.69 -23.64
CA TRP A 166 -13.95 6.27 -24.32
C TRP A 166 -14.72 7.44 -24.93
N SER A 167 -14.75 8.60 -24.26
CA SER A 167 -15.45 9.80 -24.75
C SER A 167 -14.96 10.34 -26.09
N GLY A 168 -13.71 10.03 -26.45
CA GLY A 168 -13.11 10.46 -27.71
C GLY A 168 -13.29 9.50 -28.88
N VAL A 169 -13.87 8.32 -28.64
CA VAL A 169 -14.06 7.32 -29.70
C VAL A 169 -15.12 7.79 -30.69
N VAL A 170 -14.80 7.78 -31.97
CA VAL A 170 -15.69 8.21 -33.06
C VAL A 170 -15.98 7.06 -34.01
N SER A 171 -17.18 7.06 -34.60
CA SER A 171 -17.53 6.16 -35.69
C SER A 171 -16.85 6.58 -36.99
N ALA A 172 -16.47 5.62 -37.82
CA ALA A 172 -15.91 5.87 -39.15
C ALA A 172 -16.53 4.92 -40.19
N PRO A 173 -16.59 5.33 -41.48
CA PRO A 173 -17.20 4.52 -42.54
C PRO A 173 -16.50 3.19 -42.81
N THR A 174 -15.18 3.10 -42.56
CA THR A 174 -14.38 1.88 -42.78
C THR A 174 -13.53 1.55 -41.56
N TRP A 175 -13.18 0.28 -41.40
CA TRP A 175 -12.32 -0.18 -40.31
C TRP A 175 -10.94 0.48 -40.33
N GLN A 176 -10.36 0.69 -41.52
CA GLN A 176 -9.05 1.33 -41.67
C GLN A 176 -9.07 2.77 -41.16
N GLN A 177 -10.12 3.53 -41.52
CA GLN A 177 -10.29 4.90 -41.02
C GLN A 177 -10.61 4.92 -39.52
N TRP A 178 -11.40 3.96 -39.04
CA TRP A 178 -11.73 3.83 -37.63
C TRP A 178 -10.47 3.60 -36.77
N PHE A 179 -9.60 2.68 -37.17
CA PHE A 179 -8.33 2.44 -36.47
C PHE A 179 -7.37 3.62 -36.57
N ALA A 180 -7.32 4.29 -37.73
CA ALA A 180 -6.48 5.49 -37.89
C ALA A 180 -6.90 6.63 -36.94
N GLN A 181 -8.20 6.78 -36.69
CA GLN A 181 -8.74 7.83 -35.82
C GLN A 181 -8.73 7.45 -34.33
N ASN A 182 -8.99 6.18 -34.00
CA ASN A 182 -9.20 5.73 -32.63
C ASN A 182 -8.03 4.93 -32.03
N GLY A 183 -7.03 4.54 -32.81
CA GLY A 183 -5.98 3.59 -32.38
C GLY A 183 -5.27 4.00 -31.09
N PHE A 184 -4.86 5.27 -30.96
CA PHE A 184 -4.24 5.77 -29.72
C PHE A 184 -5.19 5.77 -28.53
N LEU A 185 -6.46 6.14 -28.75
CA LEU A 185 -7.49 6.11 -27.71
C LEU A 185 -7.82 4.70 -27.26
N LEU A 186 -7.81 3.71 -28.16
CA LEU A 186 -7.95 2.29 -27.81
C LEU A 186 -6.78 1.79 -26.97
N GLY A 187 -5.55 2.23 -27.29
CA GLY A 187 -4.37 1.95 -26.48
C GLY A 187 -4.51 2.52 -25.07
N ALA A 188 -4.90 3.79 -24.95
CA ALA A 188 -5.15 4.45 -23.66
C ALA A 188 -6.29 3.79 -22.88
N PHE A 189 -7.38 3.42 -23.56
CA PHE A 189 -8.52 2.69 -22.98
C PHE A 189 -8.08 1.33 -22.45
N ALA A 190 -7.33 0.54 -23.23
CA ALA A 190 -6.85 -0.77 -22.80
C ALA A 190 -5.93 -0.68 -21.58
N VAL A 191 -4.99 0.27 -21.59
CA VAL A 191 -4.08 0.51 -20.45
C VAL A 191 -4.88 0.90 -19.21
N THR A 192 -5.73 1.93 -19.31
CA THR A 192 -6.53 2.41 -18.17
C THR A 192 -7.52 1.36 -17.69
N ALA A 193 -8.11 0.54 -18.56
CA ALA A 193 -9.02 -0.54 -18.18
C ALA A 193 -8.32 -1.62 -17.35
N VAL A 194 -7.15 -2.09 -17.81
CA VAL A 194 -6.35 -3.10 -17.08
C VAL A 194 -5.95 -2.57 -15.71
N PHE A 195 -5.44 -1.33 -15.63
CA PHE A 195 -5.05 -0.75 -14.35
C PHE A 195 -6.25 -0.45 -13.45
N SER A 196 -7.40 -0.03 -13.98
CA SER A 196 -8.63 0.14 -13.19
C SER A 196 -9.06 -1.14 -12.50
N VAL A 197 -9.08 -2.27 -13.22
CA VAL A 197 -9.44 -3.58 -12.65
C VAL A 197 -8.43 -4.00 -11.58
N VAL A 198 -7.13 -3.93 -11.88
CA VAL A 198 -6.08 -4.32 -10.93
C VAL A 198 -6.12 -3.46 -9.67
N VAL A 199 -6.21 -2.15 -9.81
CA VAL A 199 -6.24 -1.21 -8.67
C VAL A 199 -7.51 -1.39 -7.85
N LEU A 200 -8.66 -1.61 -8.48
CA LEU A 200 -9.92 -1.87 -7.76
C LEU A 200 -9.81 -3.12 -6.89
N LEU A 201 -9.32 -4.23 -7.44
CA LEU A 201 -9.16 -5.47 -6.67
C LEU A 201 -8.20 -5.29 -5.49
N LEU A 202 -7.07 -4.62 -5.72
CA LEU A 202 -6.12 -4.29 -4.64
C LEU A 202 -6.76 -3.40 -3.58
N LEU A 203 -7.48 -2.35 -4.01
CA LEU A 203 -8.15 -1.42 -3.11
C LEU A 203 -9.19 -2.13 -2.24
N CYS A 204 -10.04 -2.98 -2.82
CA CYS A 204 -11.03 -3.76 -2.08
C CYS A 204 -10.38 -4.66 -1.01
N ILE A 205 -9.32 -5.39 -1.38
CA ILE A 205 -8.62 -6.27 -0.44
C ILE A 205 -7.96 -5.46 0.67
N HIS A 206 -7.27 -4.36 0.36
CA HIS A 206 -6.60 -3.56 1.39
C HIS A 206 -7.58 -2.79 2.29
N LEU A 207 -8.73 -2.36 1.77
CA LEU A 207 -9.81 -1.80 2.60
C LEU A 207 -10.38 -2.84 3.57
N TYR A 208 -10.64 -4.06 3.08
CA TYR A 208 -11.07 -5.16 3.94
C TYR A 208 -10.02 -5.46 5.02
N LEU A 209 -8.76 -5.64 4.65
CA LEU A 209 -7.68 -5.94 5.60
C LEU A 209 -7.48 -4.81 6.63
N ALA A 210 -7.57 -3.55 6.21
CA ALA A 210 -7.55 -2.41 7.11
C ALA A 210 -8.74 -2.42 8.08
N SER A 211 -9.94 -2.77 7.60
CA SER A 211 -11.15 -2.82 8.44
C SER A 211 -11.11 -3.89 9.53
N VAL A 212 -10.31 -4.94 9.35
CA VAL A 212 -10.10 -6.00 10.36
C VAL A 212 -8.72 -5.92 11.01
N ASN A 213 -7.97 -4.83 10.82
CA ASN A 213 -6.58 -4.67 11.32
C ASN A 213 -5.65 -5.86 11.03
N SER A 214 -5.79 -6.48 9.87
CA SER A 214 -4.92 -7.56 9.40
C SER A 214 -3.97 -7.04 8.32
N THR A 215 -2.81 -7.67 8.21
CA THR A 215 -1.91 -7.48 7.07
C THR A 215 -2.14 -8.58 6.03
N THR A 216 -1.77 -8.32 4.78
CA THR A 216 -1.78 -9.34 3.72
C THR A 216 -0.98 -10.57 4.12
N TRP A 217 0.16 -10.38 4.81
CA TRP A 217 0.97 -11.48 5.31
C TRP A 217 0.25 -12.31 6.38
N GLU A 218 -0.43 -11.67 7.33
CA GLU A 218 -1.21 -12.36 8.37
C GLU A 218 -2.36 -13.14 7.75
N PHE A 219 -3.09 -12.53 6.83
CA PHE A 219 -4.18 -13.19 6.10
C PHE A 219 -3.69 -14.41 5.30
N MET A 220 -2.63 -14.26 4.50
CA MET A 220 -2.15 -15.31 3.59
C MET A 220 -1.30 -16.40 4.26
N SER A 221 -0.84 -16.20 5.49
CA SER A 221 0.09 -17.12 6.14
C SER A 221 -0.11 -17.25 7.64
N ARG A 222 -1.37 -17.10 8.08
CA ARG A 222 -1.82 -17.27 9.48
C ARG A 222 -1.17 -18.48 10.17
N GLN A 223 -1.21 -19.65 9.53
CA GLN A 223 -0.67 -20.90 10.07
C GLN A 223 0.86 -20.89 10.34
N ARG A 224 1.61 -19.97 9.72
CA ARG A 224 3.07 -19.83 9.92
C ARG A 224 3.42 -18.82 11.02
N ILE A 225 2.43 -18.14 11.59
CA ILE A 225 2.62 -17.03 12.52
C ILE A 225 2.36 -17.52 13.94
N LEU A 226 3.42 -17.60 14.75
CA LEU A 226 3.36 -18.16 16.11
C LEU A 226 2.32 -17.49 17.01
N TYR A 227 2.21 -16.16 17.02
CA TYR A 227 1.24 -15.46 17.88
C TYR A 227 -0.22 -15.66 17.43
N LEU A 228 -0.47 -16.08 16.19
CA LEU A 228 -1.83 -16.42 15.70
C LEU A 228 -2.14 -17.91 15.85
N LYS A 229 -1.14 -18.77 16.13
CA LYS A 229 -1.40 -20.20 16.40
C LYS A 229 -2.10 -20.45 17.73
N HIS A 230 -1.94 -19.52 18.67
CA HIS A 230 -2.53 -19.62 20.01
C HIS A 230 -3.93 -19.01 20.08
N CYS A 231 -4.38 -18.34 19.03
CA CYS A 231 -5.74 -17.80 18.92
C CYS A 231 -6.62 -18.80 18.16
N ASP A 232 -7.92 -18.81 18.46
CA ASP A 232 -8.89 -19.64 17.73
C ASP A 232 -8.89 -19.31 16.24
N ALA A 233 -9.39 -20.22 15.39
CA ALA A 233 -9.28 -20.11 13.93
C ALA A 233 -9.84 -18.78 13.37
N GLU A 234 -10.91 -18.28 13.99
CA GLU A 234 -11.64 -17.06 13.60
C GLU A 234 -11.18 -15.80 14.34
N GLU A 235 -10.31 -15.94 15.34
CA GLU A 235 -9.99 -14.87 16.26
C GLU A 235 -8.85 -14.00 15.72
N ASN A 236 -9.02 -12.68 15.82
CA ASN A 236 -8.02 -11.69 15.43
C ASN A 236 -7.74 -10.74 16.61
N PRO A 237 -6.60 -10.93 17.32
CA PRO A 237 -6.32 -10.21 18.56
C PRO A 237 -6.06 -8.70 18.37
N PHE A 238 -5.99 -8.23 17.12
CA PHE A 238 -5.79 -6.82 16.79
C PHE A 238 -7.07 -6.13 16.30
N ASP A 239 -8.14 -6.87 16.09
CA ASP A 239 -9.42 -6.33 15.64
C ASP A 239 -10.15 -5.65 16.82
N ARG A 240 -10.50 -4.37 16.66
CA ARG A 240 -11.26 -3.57 17.64
C ARG A 240 -12.59 -3.06 17.07
N GLY A 241 -13.06 -3.68 16.00
CA GLY A 241 -14.19 -3.23 15.20
C GLY A 241 -13.79 -2.25 14.10
N VAL A 242 -14.60 -2.24 13.03
CA VAL A 242 -14.31 -1.55 11.76
C VAL A 242 -13.92 -0.08 11.95
N PHE A 243 -14.71 0.68 12.72
CA PHE A 243 -14.45 2.12 12.92
C PHE A 243 -13.14 2.38 13.66
N CYS A 244 -12.88 1.66 14.76
CA CYS A 244 -11.66 1.78 15.53
C CYS A 244 -10.43 1.39 14.69
N ASN A 245 -10.54 0.30 13.93
CA ASN A 245 -9.44 -0.18 13.09
C ASN A 245 -9.09 0.82 11.98
N LEU A 246 -10.10 1.37 11.29
CA LEU A 246 -9.88 2.36 10.24
C LEU A 246 -9.36 3.68 10.80
N TRP A 247 -9.88 4.10 11.96
CA TRP A 247 -9.37 5.29 12.65
C TRP A 247 -7.90 5.13 13.05
N ASP A 248 -7.56 4.02 13.72
CA ASP A 248 -6.19 3.71 14.11
C ASP A 248 -5.28 3.60 12.87
N PHE A 249 -5.74 2.96 11.79
CA PHE A 249 -4.96 2.82 10.56
C PHE A 249 -4.66 4.16 9.88
N CYS A 250 -5.63 5.06 9.80
CA CYS A 250 -5.50 6.34 9.11
C CYS A 250 -4.83 7.42 9.98
N CYS A 251 -5.17 7.47 11.27
CA CYS A 251 -4.83 8.57 12.17
C CYS A 251 -3.62 8.28 13.07
N ALA A 252 -3.19 7.02 13.21
CA ALA A 252 -2.00 6.73 14.00
C ALA A 252 -0.78 7.49 13.47
N CYS A 253 -0.14 8.21 14.40
CA CYS A 253 1.10 8.91 14.20
C CYS A 253 2.17 8.23 15.06
N GLY A 254 3.12 7.55 14.41
CA GLY A 254 4.21 6.84 15.08
C GLY A 254 4.12 5.32 14.94
N THR A 255 5.03 4.63 15.61
CA THR A 255 5.09 3.16 15.66
C THR A 255 4.21 2.64 16.77
N VAL A 256 3.44 1.58 16.51
CA VAL A 256 2.53 0.99 17.49
C VAL A 256 3.23 -0.14 18.25
N ALA A 257 2.97 -0.20 19.55
CA ALA A 257 3.38 -1.28 20.44
C ALA A 257 2.42 -2.48 20.34
N TRP A 258 2.50 -3.25 19.26
CA TRP A 258 1.59 -4.36 18.97
C TRP A 258 1.55 -5.42 20.09
N GLU A 259 2.66 -5.62 20.79
CA GLU A 259 2.76 -6.49 21.97
C GLU A 259 1.77 -6.09 23.08
N ARG A 260 1.65 -4.78 23.38
CA ARG A 260 0.74 -4.28 24.42
C ARG A 260 -0.73 -4.51 24.03
N ILE A 261 -1.04 -4.42 22.74
CA ILE A 261 -2.39 -4.68 22.22
C ILE A 261 -2.74 -6.17 22.36
N TYR A 262 -1.81 -7.03 21.97
CA TYR A 262 -1.99 -8.48 22.07
C TYR A 262 -2.16 -8.95 23.51
N ILE A 263 -1.30 -8.48 24.44
CA ILE A 263 -1.37 -8.87 25.87
C ILE A 263 -2.70 -8.44 26.48
N ARG A 264 -3.15 -7.20 26.21
CA ARG A 264 -4.44 -6.70 26.70
C ARG A 264 -5.61 -7.55 26.23
N HIS A 265 -5.56 -8.08 25.01
CA HIS A 265 -6.57 -8.99 24.50
C HIS A 265 -6.55 -10.31 25.29
N THR A 266 -5.38 -10.95 25.40
CA THR A 266 -5.26 -12.24 26.09
C THR A 266 -5.61 -12.17 27.58
N ASP A 267 -5.47 -11.00 28.22
CA ASP A 267 -5.86 -10.79 29.62
C ASP A 267 -7.35 -10.49 29.79
N ALA A 268 -8.04 -10.01 28.74
CA ALA A 268 -9.48 -9.75 28.77
C ALA A 268 -10.32 -11.03 28.60
N ASP A 269 -9.74 -12.07 28.00
CA ASP A 269 -10.40 -13.37 27.78
C ASP A 269 -10.21 -14.37 28.95
N LYS A 270 -9.48 -13.99 30.00
CA LYS A 270 -9.28 -14.76 31.24
C LYS A 270 -10.25 -14.33 32.33
#